data_AF-A0A6I3LUI0-F1
#
_entry.id   AF-A0A6I3LUI0-F1
#
_cell.length_a   1.000
_cell.length_b   1.000
_cell.length_c   1.000
_cell.angle_alpha   90.00
_cell.angle_beta   90.00
_cell.angle_gamma   90.00
#
_symmetry.space_group_name_H-M   'P 1'
#
loop_
_entity.id
_entity.type
_entity.pdbx_description
1 polymer ?
#
loop_
_entity_poly.entity_id
_entity_poly.type
_entity_poly.pdbx_seq_one_letter_code
_entity_poly.pdbx_strand_id
1 'polypeptide(L)' 'MIKINYKIQFGLFVICLFFIGLGIFETLNEGLKEGIDLFWQISHFVPFVIGAIIFGNNLYSKRIQNFKN' A
#
# COMPACT_ATOMS: atom_id res chain seq x y z
N MET A 1 -2.62 14.69 -10.56
CA MET A 1 -1.78 14.82 -9.35
C MET A 1 -2.71 15.00 -8.16
N ILE A 2 -2.93 13.95 -7.35
CA ILE A 2 -3.77 14.06 -6.15
C ILE A 2 -3.00 14.92 -5.15
N LYS A 3 -3.46 16.16 -4.90
CA LYS A 3 -2.85 17.10 -3.95
C LYS A 3 -3.15 16.69 -2.50
N ILE A 4 -2.69 15.51 -2.08
CA ILE A 4 -2.68 15.13 -0.67
C ILE A 4 -1.34 15.57 -0.07
N ASN A 5 -1.39 16.07 1.17
CA ASN A 5 -0.19 16.43 1.92
C ASN A 5 0.71 15.20 2.11
N TYR A 6 1.99 15.31 1.73
CA TYR A 6 2.98 14.23 1.85
C TYR A 6 3.02 13.58 3.24
N LYS A 7 2.84 14.37 4.32
CA LYS A 7 2.82 13.84 5.69
C LYS A 7 1.64 12.89 5.92
N ILE A 8 0.46 13.26 5.41
CA ILE A 8 -0.76 12.44 5.48
C ILE A 8 -0.59 11.19 4.62
N GLN A 9 -0.01 11.35 3.43
CA GLN A 9 0.31 10.26 2.52
C GLN A 9 1.26 9.22 3.14
N PHE A 10 2.28 9.69 3.85
CA PHE A 10 3.20 8.83 4.59
C PHE A 10 2.49 8.12 5.75
N GLY A 11 1.65 8.83 6.52
CA GLY A 11 0.84 8.21 7.57
C GLY A 11 -0.07 7.11 7.03
N LEU A 12 -0.77 7.36 5.92
CA LEU A 12 -1.60 6.36 5.24
C LEU A 12 -0.76 5.16 4.77
N PHE A 13 0.44 5.40 4.23
CA PHE A 13 1.33 4.33 3.79
C PHE A 13 1.77 3.43 4.96
N VAL A 14 2.14 4.01 6.11
CA VAL A 14 2.50 3.26 7.32
C VAL A 14 1.33 2.42 7.83
N ILE A 15 0.11 2.98 7.83
CA ILE A 15 -1.10 2.26 8.21
C ILE A 15 -1.32 1.06 7.28
N CYS A 16 -1.16 1.24 5.96
CA CYS A 16 -1.30 0.13 5.02
C CYS A 16 -0.23 -0.96 5.22
N LEU A 17 1.02 -0.60 5.54
CA LEU A 17 2.08 -1.58 5.87
C LEU A 17 1.73 -2.40 7.11
N PHE A 18 1.12 -1.77 8.12
CA PHE A 18 0.67 -2.46 9.33
C PHE A 18 -0.40 -3.53 9.00
N PHE A 19 -1.40 -3.19 8.19
CA PHE A 19 -2.44 -4.13 7.77
C PHE A 19 -1.90 -5.29 6.92
N ILE A 20 -0.88 -5.06 6.10
CA ILE A 20 -0.17 -6.15 5.41
C ILE A 20 0.50 -7.08 6.39
N GLY A 21 1.21 -6.54 7.37
CA GLY A 21 1.85 -7.34 8.41
C GLY A 21 0.85 -8.26 9.09
N LEU A 22 -0.34 -7.73 9.42
CA LEU A 22 -1.44 -8.53 9.95
C LEU A 22 -1.94 -9.58 8.96
N GLY A 23 -2.21 -9.21 7.71
CA GLY A 23 -2.69 -10.16 6.69
C GLY A 23 -1.69 -11.29 6.40
N ILE A 24 -0.39 -10.99 6.36
CA ILE A 24 0.67 -12.00 6.21
C ILE A 24 0.74 -12.88 7.47
N PHE A 25 0.66 -12.29 8.67
CA PHE A 25 0.70 -13.05 9.92
C PHE A 25 -0.50 -14.00 10.05
N GLU A 26 -1.69 -13.53 9.68
CA GLU A 26 -2.91 -14.34 9.65
C GLU A 26 -2.81 -15.45 8.60
N THR A 27 -2.30 -15.14 7.40
CA THR A 27 -2.04 -16.14 6.34
C THR A 27 -0.99 -17.18 6.75
N LEU A 28 0.04 -16.79 7.50
CA LEU A 28 1.06 -17.71 8.02
C LEU A 28 0.47 -18.67 9.07
N ASN A 29 -0.48 -18.20 9.89
CA ASN A 29 -1.12 -19.02 10.91
C ASN A 29 -2.22 -19.92 10.35
N GLU A 30 -3.06 -19.41 9.44
CA GLU A 30 -4.19 -20.16 8.85
C GLU A 30 -3.75 -21.04 7.66
N GLY A 31 -2.59 -20.75 7.06
CA GLY A 31 -2.17 -21.34 5.80
C GLY A 31 -2.81 -20.69 4.58
N LEU A 32 -2.37 -21.13 3.40
CA LEU A 32 -2.94 -20.69 2.13
C LEU A 32 -4.33 -21.32 1.96
N LYS A 33 -5.36 -20.51 1.80
CA LYS A 33 -6.72 -21.01 1.50
C LYS A 33 -6.80 -21.50 0.05
N GLU A 34 -7.83 -22.29 -0.28
CA GLU A 34 -8.04 -22.77 -1.65
C GLU A 34 -9.26 -22.10 -2.31
N GLY A 35 -9.29 -22.13 -3.64
CA GLY A 35 -10.44 -21.67 -4.42
C GLY A 35 -10.77 -20.19 -4.22
N ILE A 36 -12.05 -19.89 -3.95
CA ILE A 36 -12.57 -18.52 -3.80
C ILE A 36 -12.00 -17.83 -2.57
N ASP A 37 -11.68 -18.58 -1.51
CA ASP A 37 -11.16 -18.00 -0.27
C ASP A 37 -9.72 -17.51 -0.42
N LEU A 38 -8.94 -18.10 -1.34
CA LEU A 38 -7.63 -17.57 -1.72
C LEU A 38 -7.75 -16.17 -2.33
N PHE A 39 -8.76 -15.96 -3.19
CA PHE A 39 -8.99 -14.67 -3.81
C PHE A 39 -9.32 -13.60 -2.76
N TRP A 40 -10.17 -13.93 -1.79
CA TRP A 40 -10.47 -13.04 -0.66
C TRP A 40 -9.24 -12.71 0.17
N GLN A 41 -8.44 -13.73 0.51
CA GLN A 41 -7.18 -13.57 1.24
C GLN A 41 -6.20 -12.63 0.50
N ILE A 42 -6.08 -12.76 -0.82
CA ILE A 42 -5.20 -11.92 -1.65
C ILE A 42 -5.81 -10.52 -1.90
N SER A 43 -7.13 -10.40 -1.95
CA SER A 43 -7.81 -9.12 -2.24
C SER A 43 -7.49 -8.03 -1.20
N HIS A 44 -7.20 -8.41 0.04
CA HIS A 44 -6.77 -7.50 1.09
C HIS A 44 -5.48 -6.72 0.75
N PHE A 45 -4.66 -7.22 -0.17
CA PHE A 45 -3.43 -6.54 -0.61
C PHE A 45 -3.66 -5.49 -1.70
N VAL A 46 -4.80 -5.51 -2.41
CA VAL A 46 -5.07 -4.60 -3.54
C VAL A 46 -5.07 -3.12 -3.14
N PRO A 47 -5.76 -2.70 -2.05
CA PRO A 47 -5.75 -1.30 -1.61
C PRO A 47 -4.33 -0.81 -1.27
N PHE A 48 -3.48 -1.70 -0.75
CA PHE A 48 -2.08 -1.37 -0.49
C PHE A 48 -1.30 -1.13 -1.78
N VAL A 49 -1.37 -2.03 -2.76
CA VAL A 49 -0.64 -1.89 -4.02
C VAL A 49 -0.98 -0.57 -4.69
N ILE A 50 -2.28 -0.23 -4.72
CA ILE A 50 -2.75 1.06 -5.25
C ILE A 50 -2.20 2.23 -4.43
N GLY A 51 -2.25 2.15 -3.10
CA GLY A 51 -1.70 3.17 -2.20
C GLY A 51 -0.19 3.38 -2.37
N ALA A 52 0.58 2.31 -2.50
CA ALA A 52 2.03 2.33 -2.70
C ALA A 52 2.40 2.96 -4.05
N ILE A 53 1.67 2.62 -5.13
CA ILE A 53 1.86 3.24 -6.45
C ILE A 53 1.60 4.75 -6.39
N ILE A 54 0.50 5.16 -5.76
CA ILE A 54 0.15 6.58 -5.61
C ILE A 54 1.22 7.31 -4.79
N PHE A 55 1.66 6.74 -3.66
CA PHE A 55 2.70 7.32 -2.81
C PHE A 55 4.03 7.46 -3.56
N GLY A 56 4.49 6.40 -4.22
CA GLY A 56 5.73 6.39 -5.00
C GLY A 56 5.70 7.39 -6.14
N ASN A 57 4.59 7.46 -6.89
CA ASN A 57 4.45 8.43 -7.98
C ASN A 57 4.46 9.88 -7.48
N ASN A 58 3.82 10.16 -6.34
CA ASN A 58 3.86 11.50 -5.74
C ASN A 58 5.27 11.85 -5.24
N LEU A 59 6.01 10.89 -4.69
CA LEU A 59 7.38 11.08 -4.23
C LEU A 59 8.33 11.36 -5.41
N TYR A 60 8.19 10.61 -6.51
CA TYR A 60 8.94 10.82 -7.74
C TYR A 60 8.64 12.18 -8.38
N SER A 61 7.36 12.54 -8.48
CA SER A 61 6.93 13.83 -9.03
C SER A 61 7.47 15.01 -8.20
N LYS A 62 7.46 14.90 -6.87
CA LYS A 62 8.03 15.91 -5.97
C LYS A 62 9.55 16.02 -6.12
N ARG A 63 10.24 14.90 -6.35
CA ARG A 63 11.68 14.85 -6.64
C ARG A 63 12.01 15.64 -7.90
N ILE A 64 11.27 15.41 -8.99
CA ILE A 64 11.42 16.13 -10.27
C ILE A 64 11.22 17.64 -10.09
N GLN A 65 10.23 18.06 -9.29
CA GLN A 65 10.03 19.49 -9.00
C GLN A 65 11.23 20.12 -8.28
N ASN A 66 11.81 19.43 -7.30
CA ASN A 66 13.00 19.93 -6.59
C ASN A 66 14.25 20.00 -7.47
N PHE A 67 14.34 19.24 -8.57
CA PHE A 67 15.45 19.32 -9.53
C PHE A 67 15.26 20.38 -10.62
N LYS A 68 14.06 20.96 -10.72
CA LYS A 68 13.70 21.95 -11.75
C LYS A 68 13.75 23.40 -11.23
N ASN A 69 13.90 23.57 -9.91
CA ASN A 69 14.17 24.83 -9.23
C ASN A 69 15.66 24.96 -8.93
#